data_AF-A0A2K4L108-F1
#
_entry.id   AF-A0A2K4L108-F1
#
_cell.length_a   1.000
_cell.length_b   1.000
_cell.length_c   1.000
_cell.angle_alpha   90.00
_cell.angle_beta   90.00
_cell.angle_gamma   90.00
#
_symmetry.space_group_name_H-M   'P 1'
#
loop_
_entity.id
_entity.type
_entity.pdbx_description
1 polymer ?
#
loop_
_entity_poly.entity_id
_entity_poly.type
_entity_poly.pdbx_seq_one_letter_code
_entity_poly.pdbx_strand_id
1 'polypeptide(L)'
;MSNTFTISHTPMNSGKGKTPIADAYEQTRAALGVYQGLLVTELGDDAESYELACASVVMGRENVGIAFSVKDHRAYVLILDDGRPDMHYLPIWLLDMAKYLTETLRTFVVPDQGSELTYWGDSERRRFIAYKFKMADSPTNIVPIGTAP
;
A
#
# COMPACT_ATOMS: atom_id res chain seq x y z
N MET A 1 -30.53 5.39 -35.80
CA MET A 1 -29.85 6.39 -34.95
C MET A 1 -28.83 5.64 -34.11
N SER A 2 -27.58 5.68 -34.54
CA SER A 2 -26.43 5.06 -33.88
C SER A 2 -25.80 6.05 -32.91
N ASN A 3 -25.50 5.64 -31.69
CA ASN A 3 -24.53 6.31 -30.82
C ASN A 3 -23.59 5.24 -30.25
N THR A 4 -22.54 4.94 -31.01
CA THR A 4 -21.33 4.28 -30.54
C THR A 4 -20.51 5.32 -29.80
N PHE A 5 -20.25 5.11 -28.50
CA PHE A 5 -19.34 5.96 -27.74
C PHE A 5 -17.90 5.47 -27.91
N THR A 6 -17.09 6.33 -28.52
CA THR A 6 -15.65 6.17 -28.73
C THR A 6 -14.89 6.54 -27.46
N ILE A 7 -14.04 5.65 -26.95
CA ILE A 7 -12.96 6.02 -26.02
C ILE A 7 -11.72 6.27 -26.89
N SER A 8 -11.22 7.50 -26.84
CA SER A 8 -10.05 7.93 -27.61
C SER A 8 -8.77 7.14 -27.22
N HIS A 9 -8.25 6.39 -28.18
CA HIS A 9 -6.88 5.84 -28.29
C HIS A 9 -5.82 6.98 -28.27
N THR A 10 -4.57 6.93 -27.80
CA THR A 10 -3.62 5.94 -27.22
C THR A 10 -2.42 6.75 -26.68
N PRO A 11 -1.59 6.29 -25.70
CA PRO A 11 -0.19 6.71 -25.67
C PRO A 11 0.57 5.97 -26.77
N MET A 12 1.33 6.72 -27.56
CA MET A 12 2.15 6.22 -28.65
C MET A 12 3.27 5.35 -28.09
N ASN A 13 3.10 4.03 -28.19
CA ASN A 13 4.09 3.04 -27.83
C ASN A 13 5.25 3.12 -28.85
N SER A 14 6.36 3.74 -28.46
CA SER A 14 7.61 3.74 -29.23
C SER A 14 8.69 3.07 -28.40
N GLY A 15 8.94 1.79 -28.68
CA GLY A 15 10.09 1.05 -28.17
C GLY A 15 9.77 -0.34 -27.62
N LYS A 16 9.78 -1.35 -28.50
CA LYS A 16 9.92 -2.79 -28.18
C LYS A 16 8.94 -3.38 -27.16
N GLY A 17 7.76 -3.79 -27.62
CA GLY A 17 7.12 -5.05 -27.18
C GLY A 17 6.76 -5.23 -25.69
N LYS A 18 6.77 -4.18 -24.87
CA LYS A 18 6.25 -4.25 -23.50
C LYS A 18 4.79 -3.83 -23.48
N THR A 19 3.95 -4.67 -22.88
CA THR A 19 2.53 -4.37 -22.69
C THR A 19 2.37 -3.49 -21.44
N PRO A 20 1.36 -2.60 -21.38
CA PRO A 20 1.11 -1.78 -20.19
C PRO A 20 0.97 -2.57 -18.89
N ILE A 21 0.49 -3.83 -18.98
CA ILE A 21 0.37 -4.75 -17.84
C ILE A 21 1.75 -5.20 -17.35
N ALA A 22 2.68 -5.51 -18.26
CA ALA A 22 4.04 -5.88 -17.91
C ALA A 22 4.77 -4.70 -17.22
N ASP A 23 4.55 -3.48 -17.71
CA ASP A 23 5.14 -2.28 -17.10
C ASP A 23 4.59 -2.03 -15.69
N ALA A 24 3.28 -2.17 -15.47
CA ALA A 24 2.67 -2.04 -14.14
C ALA A 24 3.15 -3.11 -13.15
N TYR A 25 3.35 -4.34 -13.63
CA TYR A 25 3.89 -5.43 -12.82
C TYR A 25 5.34 -5.15 -12.40
N GLU A 26 6.19 -4.72 -13.33
CA GLU A 26 7.58 -4.35 -13.03
C GLU A 26 7.67 -3.18 -12.05
N GLN A 27 6.80 -2.18 -12.19
CA GLN A 27 6.72 -1.06 -11.24
C GLN A 27 6.30 -1.53 -9.84
N THR A 28 5.28 -2.38 -9.74
CA THR A 28 4.82 -2.96 -8.47
C THR A 28 5.93 -3.79 -7.81
N ARG A 29 6.66 -4.58 -8.60
CA ARG A 29 7.79 -5.39 -8.15
C ARG A 29 8.96 -4.53 -7.66
N ALA A 30 9.28 -3.45 -8.37
CA ALA A 30 10.31 -2.50 -7.94
C ALA A 30 9.91 -1.82 -6.63
N ALA A 31 8.64 -1.42 -6.49
CA ALA A 31 8.13 -0.82 -5.25
C ALA A 31 8.19 -1.80 -4.06
N LEU A 32 7.84 -3.08 -4.26
CA LEU A 32 7.98 -4.11 -3.24
C LEU A 32 9.42 -4.24 -2.72
N GLY A 33 10.40 -4.21 -3.63
CA GLY A 33 11.81 -4.24 -3.23
C GLY A 33 12.23 -3.05 -2.35
N VAL A 34 11.70 -1.85 -2.64
CA VAL A 34 11.91 -0.66 -1.80
C VAL A 34 11.26 -0.86 -0.43
N TYR A 35 10.01 -1.30 -0.37
CA TYR A 35 9.31 -1.52 0.90
C TYR A 35 9.94 -2.59 1.77
N GLN A 36 10.46 -3.66 1.17
CA GLN A 36 11.20 -4.68 1.90
C GLN A 36 12.46 -4.11 2.56
N GLY A 37 13.21 -3.27 1.82
CA GLY A 37 14.38 -2.58 2.38
C GLY A 37 14.02 -1.61 3.52
N LEU A 38 12.89 -0.90 3.40
CA LEU A 38 12.40 -0.01 4.45
C LEU A 38 11.98 -0.78 5.71
N LEU A 39 11.27 -1.90 5.57
CA LEU A 39 10.90 -2.74 6.72
C LEU A 39 12.14 -3.19 7.50
N VAL A 40 13.14 -3.72 6.80
CA VAL A 40 14.39 -4.17 7.43
C VAL A 40 15.12 -3.01 8.12
N THR A 41 15.13 -1.83 7.49
CA THR A 41 15.83 -0.65 8.04
C THR A 41 15.15 -0.12 9.30
N GLU A 42 13.82 -0.06 9.30
CA GLU A 42 13.04 0.65 10.32
C GLU A 42 12.57 -0.27 11.46
N LEU A 43 12.36 -1.56 11.17
CA LEU A 43 11.91 -2.56 12.15
C LEU A 43 13.01 -3.53 12.58
N GLY A 44 14.14 -3.60 11.87
CA GLY A 44 15.26 -4.49 12.22
C GLY A 44 14.84 -5.95 12.26
N ASP A 45 15.16 -6.64 13.36
CA ASP A 45 14.84 -8.05 13.57
C ASP A 45 13.34 -8.34 13.56
N ASP A 46 12.50 -7.36 13.91
CA ASP A 46 11.04 -7.52 13.86
C ASP A 46 10.51 -7.55 12.42
N ALA A 47 11.28 -7.14 11.41
CA ALA A 47 10.82 -7.11 10.02
C ALA A 47 10.41 -8.50 9.49
N GLU A 48 11.01 -9.58 10.00
CA GLU A 48 10.70 -10.96 9.58
C GLU A 48 9.29 -11.42 9.97
N SER A 49 8.66 -10.79 10.97
CA SER A 49 7.28 -11.11 11.36
C SER A 49 6.23 -10.48 10.44
N TYR A 50 6.66 -9.59 9.53
CA TYR A 50 5.79 -8.85 8.64
C TYR A 50 5.73 -9.45 7.24
N GLU A 51 4.51 -9.70 6.79
CA GLU A 51 4.20 -9.92 5.39
C GLU A 51 4.05 -8.59 4.67
N LEU A 52 4.42 -8.55 3.38
CA LEU A 52 4.40 -7.33 2.58
C LEU A 52 3.61 -7.53 1.29
N ALA A 53 2.72 -6.59 1.01
CA ALA A 53 2.00 -6.46 -0.23
C ALA A 53 2.16 -5.04 -0.81
N CYS A 54 1.98 -4.92 -2.12
CA CYS A 54 1.92 -3.63 -2.80
C CYS A 54 0.62 -3.57 -3.60
N ALA A 55 -0.22 -2.60 -3.25
CA ALA A 55 -1.46 -2.35 -3.95
C ALA A 55 -1.21 -1.31 -5.05
N SER A 56 -1.55 -1.66 -6.29
CA SER A 56 -1.29 -0.82 -7.46
C SER A 56 -1.96 0.54 -7.36
N VAL A 57 -3.21 0.60 -6.91
CA VAL A 57 -3.94 1.84 -6.61
C VAL A 57 -4.83 1.67 -5.38
N VAL A 58 -4.68 2.55 -4.39
CA VAL A 58 -5.58 2.65 -3.23
C VAL A 58 -5.89 4.12 -2.98
N MET A 59 -7.19 4.46 -2.97
CA MET A 59 -7.67 5.82 -2.66
C MET A 59 -6.99 6.93 -3.48
N GLY A 60 -6.77 6.66 -4.78
CA GLY A 60 -6.13 7.60 -5.70
C GLY A 60 -4.61 7.70 -5.54
N ARG A 61 -3.97 6.82 -4.76
CA ARG A 61 -2.52 6.72 -4.62
C ARG A 61 -2.01 5.45 -5.27
N GLU A 62 -0.93 5.57 -6.02
CA GLU A 62 -0.30 4.45 -6.73
C GLU A 62 0.76 3.77 -5.87
N ASN A 63 0.96 2.47 -6.10
CA ASN A 63 2.00 1.65 -5.49
C ASN A 63 2.01 1.72 -3.95
N VAL A 64 0.87 1.62 -3.29
CA VAL A 64 0.77 1.71 -1.83
C VAL A 64 1.31 0.44 -1.18
N GLY A 65 2.32 0.58 -0.32
CA GLY A 65 2.87 -0.54 0.45
C GLY A 65 2.00 -0.88 1.64
N ILE A 66 1.76 -2.16 1.88
CA ILE A 66 1.00 -2.67 3.03
C ILE A 66 1.84 -3.74 3.69
N ALA A 67 2.34 -3.46 4.88
CA ALA A 67 3.05 -4.43 5.70
C ALA A 67 2.17 -4.85 6.87
N PHE A 68 2.04 -6.14 7.15
CA PHE A 68 1.20 -6.61 8.26
C PHE A 68 1.81 -7.79 8.99
N SER A 69 1.66 -7.83 10.31
CA SER A 69 2.11 -8.91 11.17
C SER A 69 0.94 -9.40 12.01
N VAL A 70 0.61 -10.68 11.84
CA VAL A 70 -0.40 -11.37 12.65
C VAL A 70 0.11 -11.52 14.09
N LYS A 71 1.41 -11.81 14.25
CA LYS A 71 2.07 -11.97 15.56
C LYS A 71 1.97 -10.70 16.41
N ASP A 72 2.19 -9.54 15.77
CA ASP A 72 2.24 -8.25 16.46
C ASP A 72 0.89 -7.52 16.42
N HIS A 73 -0.11 -8.09 15.75
CA HIS A 73 -1.44 -7.52 15.52
C HIS A 73 -1.39 -6.09 14.96
N ARG A 74 -0.49 -5.87 14.01
CA ARG A 74 -0.16 -4.54 13.46
C ARG A 74 -0.12 -4.56 11.95
N ALA A 75 -0.54 -3.45 11.36
CA ALA A 75 -0.32 -3.16 9.95
C ALA A 75 0.26 -1.75 9.77
N TYR A 76 1.05 -1.58 8.72
CA TYR A 76 1.57 -0.32 8.26
C TYR A 76 1.14 -0.08 6.82
N VAL A 77 0.70 1.13 6.54
CA VAL A 77 0.46 1.61 5.17
C VAL A 77 1.55 2.61 4.82
N LEU A 78 2.29 2.30 3.76
CA LEU A 78 3.44 3.05 3.27
C LEU A 78 3.03 3.82 2.03
N ILE A 79 3.09 5.15 2.11
CA ILE A 79 2.88 6.04 0.97
C ILE A 79 4.09 6.95 0.79
N LEU A 80 4.36 7.37 -0.44
CA LEU A 80 5.34 8.42 -0.68
C LEU A 80 4.89 9.74 -0.01
N ASP A 81 5.84 10.52 0.50
CA ASP A 81 5.57 11.77 1.21
C ASP A 81 4.83 12.82 0.34
N ASP A 82 5.12 12.87 -0.96
CA ASP A 82 4.39 13.71 -1.92
C ASP A 82 2.94 13.24 -2.17
N GLY A 83 2.63 12.00 -1.79
CA GLY A 83 1.30 11.39 -1.79
C GLY A 83 0.52 11.59 -0.49
N ARG A 84 1.01 12.40 0.44
CA ARG A 84 0.37 12.64 1.74
C ARG A 84 -1.09 13.14 1.60
N PRO A 85 -2.06 12.57 2.33
CA PRO A 85 -3.41 13.14 2.43
C PRO A 85 -3.39 14.53 3.07
N ASP A 86 -4.33 15.39 2.71
CA ASP A 86 -4.54 16.67 3.38
C ASP A 86 -4.79 16.44 4.88
N MET A 87 -4.11 17.20 5.73
CA MET A 87 -4.19 17.04 7.19
C MET A 87 -5.58 17.25 7.77
N HIS A 88 -6.40 18.11 7.18
CA HIS A 88 -7.78 18.32 7.63
C HIS A 88 -8.65 17.09 7.35
N TYR A 89 -8.31 16.34 6.30
CA TYR A 89 -9.03 15.13 5.88
C TYR A 89 -8.36 13.84 6.35
N LEU A 90 -7.18 13.93 6.99
CA LEU A 90 -6.42 12.77 7.44
C LEU A 90 -7.23 11.82 8.33
N PRO A 91 -8.03 12.27 9.32
CA PRO A 91 -8.82 11.36 10.13
C PRO A 91 -9.82 10.54 9.31
N ILE A 92 -10.46 11.16 8.31
CA ILE A 92 -11.41 10.49 7.41
C ILE A 92 -10.65 9.49 6.54
N TRP A 93 -9.52 9.91 5.96
CA TRP A 93 -8.68 9.04 5.14
C TRP A 93 -8.18 7.81 5.91
N LEU A 94 -7.79 7.96 7.18
CA LEU A 94 -7.38 6.86 8.03
C LEU A 94 -8.52 5.86 8.29
N LEU A 95 -9.75 6.36 8.49
CA LEU A 95 -10.93 5.50 8.66
C LEU A 95 -11.27 4.73 7.39
N ASP A 96 -11.23 5.40 6.24
CA ASP A 96 -11.43 4.74 4.95
C ASP A 96 -10.33 3.68 4.72
N MET A 97 -9.07 4.00 5.01
CA MET A 97 -7.96 3.06 4.88
C MET A 97 -8.12 1.86 5.82
N ALA A 98 -8.53 2.08 7.06
CA ALA A 98 -8.83 1.00 7.99
C ALA A 98 -9.96 0.08 7.49
N LYS A 99 -10.99 0.65 6.86
CA LYS A 99 -12.05 -0.12 6.19
C LYS A 99 -11.49 -0.94 5.03
N TYR A 100 -10.67 -0.33 4.17
CA TYR A 100 -10.01 -1.04 3.06
C TYR A 100 -9.16 -2.21 3.57
N LEU A 101 -8.32 -1.98 4.57
CA LEU A 101 -7.50 -3.04 5.19
C LEU A 101 -8.36 -4.14 5.81
N THR A 102 -9.48 -3.78 6.44
CA THR A 102 -10.42 -4.74 7.02
C THR A 102 -10.99 -5.67 5.96
N GLU A 103 -11.38 -5.11 4.81
CA GLU A 103 -11.90 -5.87 3.69
C GLU A 103 -10.81 -6.75 3.04
N THR A 104 -9.62 -6.19 2.81
CA THR A 104 -8.51 -6.88 2.14
C THR A 104 -7.90 -8.00 2.98
N LEU A 105 -7.66 -7.74 4.26
CA LEU A 105 -7.01 -8.70 5.19
C LEU A 105 -8.02 -9.61 5.90
N ARG A 106 -9.33 -9.34 5.79
CA ARG A 106 -10.39 -10.11 6.46
C ARG A 106 -10.27 -10.15 7.99
N THR A 107 -9.70 -9.10 8.59
CA THR A 107 -9.56 -8.88 10.04
C THR A 107 -10.05 -7.49 10.38
N PHE A 108 -10.61 -7.27 11.57
CA PHE A 108 -11.04 -5.93 11.97
C PHE A 108 -9.84 -5.01 12.26
N VAL A 109 -9.58 -4.07 11.36
CA VAL A 109 -8.45 -3.13 11.45
C VAL A 109 -8.95 -1.74 11.85
N VAL A 110 -8.22 -1.09 12.76
CA VAL A 110 -8.49 0.29 13.20
C VAL A 110 -7.21 1.14 13.13
N PRO A 111 -7.31 2.47 12.92
CA PRO A 111 -6.16 3.35 13.05
C PRO A 111 -5.59 3.28 14.48
N ASP A 112 -4.25 3.22 14.61
CA ASP A 112 -3.62 3.22 15.92
C ASP A 112 -3.65 4.64 16.52
N GLN A 113 -4.46 4.87 17.56
CA GLN A 113 -4.59 6.20 18.18
C GLN A 113 -3.27 6.59 18.85
N GLY A 114 -2.66 7.67 18.37
CA GLY A 114 -1.34 8.13 18.82
C GLY A 114 -0.22 7.88 17.81
N SER A 115 -0.52 7.43 16.59
CA SER A 115 0.45 7.41 15.49
C SER A 115 0.83 8.85 15.11
N GLU A 116 1.86 9.39 15.74
CA GLU A 116 2.61 10.50 15.16
C GLU A 116 3.07 10.05 13.76
N LEU A 117 3.00 10.96 12.79
CA LEU A 117 3.44 10.71 11.42
C LEU A 117 4.88 10.19 11.45
N THR A 118 5.04 8.89 11.21
CA THR A 118 6.35 8.26 11.22
C THR A 118 6.84 8.24 9.79
N TYR A 119 8.03 8.76 9.59
CA TYR A 119 8.67 8.79 8.30
C TYR A 119 9.70 7.68 8.20
N TRP A 120 9.61 6.88 7.15
CA TRP A 120 10.55 5.80 6.85
C TRP A 120 11.44 6.19 5.66
N GLY A 121 12.70 5.79 5.75
CA GLY A 121 13.71 6.10 4.74
C GLY A 121 14.26 7.53 4.84
N ASP A 122 15.17 7.83 3.92
CA ASP A 122 15.90 9.10 3.89
C ASP A 122 15.38 10.02 2.78
N SER A 123 15.44 11.32 3.05
CA SER A 123 15.22 12.43 2.13
C SER A 123 15.98 12.28 0.79
N GLU A 124 17.17 11.68 0.78
CA GLU A 124 17.96 11.48 -0.45
C GLU A 124 17.44 10.35 -1.36
N ARG A 125 16.73 9.35 -0.80
CA ARG A 125 16.34 8.11 -1.52
C ARG A 125 14.84 7.92 -1.67
N ARG A 126 14.07 8.98 -1.38
CA ARG A 126 12.60 9.05 -1.21
C ARG A 126 12.17 8.70 0.21
N ARG A 127 11.39 9.61 0.78
CA ARG A 127 10.80 9.50 2.10
C ARG A 127 9.39 8.96 1.99
N PHE A 128 9.06 8.00 2.86
CA PHE A 128 7.74 7.41 2.95
C PHE A 128 7.10 7.79 4.27
N ILE A 129 5.79 7.93 4.27
CA ILE A 129 4.99 8.05 5.49
C ILE A 129 4.44 6.67 5.81
N ALA A 130 4.69 6.20 7.02
CA ALA A 130 4.15 4.97 7.57
C ALA A 130 2.98 5.30 8.51
N TYR A 131 1.76 4.99 8.07
CA TYR A 131 0.58 5.05 8.92
C TYR A 131 0.39 3.71 9.62
N LYS A 132 0.26 3.75 10.93
CA LYS A 132 0.13 2.55 11.76
C LYS A 132 -1.33 2.23 12.05
N PHE A 133 -1.65 0.96 11.95
CA PHE A 133 -2.95 0.38 12.22
C PHE A 133 -2.81 -0.81 13.16
N LYS A 134 -3.86 -1.07 13.92
CA LYS A 134 -3.98 -2.22 14.83
C LYS A 134 -5.04 -3.19 14.31
N MET A 135 -4.74 -4.48 14.36
CA MET A 135 -5.73 -5.54 14.20
C MET A 135 -6.44 -5.75 15.54
N ALA A 136 -7.69 -5.31 15.63
CA ALA A 136 -8.43 -5.20 16.89
C ALA A 136 -9.06 -6.53 17.34
N ASP A 137 -9.27 -7.47 16.42
CA ASP A 137 -9.78 -8.82 16.71
C ASP A 137 -8.67 -9.85 16.99
N SER A 138 -7.40 -9.43 16.98
CA SER A 138 -6.23 -10.28 17.29
C SER A 138 -6.24 -11.62 16.52
N PRO A 139 -6.23 -11.58 15.17
CA PRO A 139 -6.35 -12.77 14.36
C PRO A 139 -5.14 -13.69 14.58
N THR A 140 -5.35 -15.01 14.48
CA THR A 140 -4.25 -16.00 14.51
C THR A 140 -3.69 -16.30 13.13
N ASN A 141 -4.38 -15.89 12.05
CA ASN A 141 -3.96 -16.01 10.65
C ASN A 141 -4.71 -14.99 9.77
N ILE A 142 -4.13 -14.60 8.65
CA ILE A 142 -4.71 -13.72 7.62
C ILE A 142 -4.66 -14.42 6.26
N VAL A 143 -5.77 -14.41 5.53
CA VAL A 143 -5.82 -14.86 4.12
C VAL A 143 -6.28 -13.69 3.26
N PRO A 144 -5.37 -13.00 2.55
CA PRO A 144 -5.72 -11.83 1.75
C PRO A 144 -6.68 -12.16 0.59
N ILE A 145 -7.52 -11.19 0.22
CA ILE A 145 -8.29 -11.29 -1.04
C ILE A 145 -7.32 -11.20 -2.23
N GLY A 146 -7.40 -12.17 -3.14
CA GLY A 146 -6.66 -12.15 -4.42
C GLY A 146 -5.53 -13.17 -4.55
N THR A 147 -5.17 -13.88 -3.47
CA THR A 147 -4.35 -15.10 -3.53
C THR A 147 -5.22 -16.30 -3.88
N ALA A 148 -5.69 -16.36 -5.12
CA ALA A 148 -6.03 -17.64 -5.74
C ALA A 148 -4.79 -18.12 -6.52
N PRO A 149 -4.46 -19.42 -6.51
CA PRO A 149 -3.37 -19.97 -7.32
C PRO A 149 -3.61 -19.76 -8.82
#